data_AF-A0A933H6K1-F1
#
_entry.id   AF-A0A933H6K1-F1
#
_cell.length_a   1.000
_cell.length_b   1.000
_cell.length_c   1.000
_cell.angle_alpha   90.00
_cell.angle_beta   90.00
_cell.angle_gamma   90.00
#
_symmetry.space_group_name_H-M   'P 1'
#
loop_
_entity.id
_entity.type
_entity.pdbx_description
1 polymer ?
#
loop_
_entity_poly.entity_id
_entity_poly.type
_entity_poly.pdbx_seq_one_letter_code
_entity_poly.pdbx_strand_id
1 'polypeptide(L)'
;MPLFNNKHANFMHNEVPGIFIPESLRQRMESAGENGAIEGIKIASELLIELREVVQGVYLMPPFGRYDLAAEIIDLVRIQV
;
A
#
# COMPACT_ATOMS: atom_id res chain seq x y z
N MET A 1 1.27 -0.32 5.83
CA MET A 1 2.50 -0.60 5.06
C MET A 1 2.10 -0.77 3.59
N PRO A 2 2.69 -0.01 2.66
CA PRO A 2 2.44 -0.17 1.23
C PRO A 2 2.96 -1.53 0.72
N LEU A 3 2.23 -2.13 -0.23
CA LEU A 3 2.73 -3.30 -0.96
C LEU A 3 3.89 -2.87 -1.87
N PHE A 4 4.82 -3.78 -2.18
CA PHE A 4 6.04 -3.42 -2.94
C PHE A 4 6.12 -4.11 -4.30
N ASN A 5 5.77 -5.40 -4.35
CA ASN A 5 5.64 -6.17 -5.58
C ASN A 5 4.73 -7.38 -5.32
N ASN A 6 4.42 -8.14 -6.37
CA ASN A 6 3.56 -9.34 -6.26
C ASN A 6 4.08 -10.34 -5.21
N LYS A 7 5.39 -10.58 -5.16
CA LYS A 7 5.99 -11.50 -4.17
C LYS A 7 5.79 -11.01 -2.74
N HIS A 8 5.98 -9.72 -2.48
CA HIS A 8 5.72 -9.11 -1.18
C HIS A 8 4.24 -9.24 -0.81
N ALA A 9 3.31 -8.94 -1.72
CA ALA A 9 1.88 -9.07 -1.46
C ALA A 9 1.48 -10.52 -1.12
N ASN A 10 1.96 -11.50 -1.87
CA ASN A 10 1.68 -12.91 -1.60
C ASN A 10 2.29 -13.39 -0.29
N PHE A 11 3.51 -12.96 0.04
CA PHE A 11 4.12 -13.26 1.34
C PHE A 11 3.29 -12.70 2.50
N MET A 12 2.88 -11.43 2.41
CA MET A 12 2.05 -10.82 3.46
C MET A 12 0.72 -11.55 3.63
N HIS A 13 0.10 -12.04 2.55
CA HIS A 13 -1.17 -12.76 2.63
C HIS A 13 -1.03 -14.19 3.18
N ASN A 14 -0.01 -14.92 2.76
CA ASN A 14 0.10 -16.36 3.04
C ASN A 14 0.89 -16.65 4.32
N GLU A 15 1.91 -15.84 4.61
CA GLU A 15 2.90 -16.15 5.65
C GLU A 15 2.74 -15.30 6.92
N VAL A 16 2.01 -14.17 6.85
CA VAL A 16 1.83 -13.28 8.00
C VAL A 16 0.46 -13.47 8.64
N PRO A 17 0.39 -14.01 9.88
CA PRO A 17 -0.88 -14.26 10.55
C PRO A 17 -1.73 -12.99 10.71
N GLY A 18 -3.01 -13.10 10.40
CA GLY A 18 -3.97 -12.01 10.54
C GLY A 18 -3.95 -10.99 9.40
N ILE A 19 -3.11 -11.17 8.38
CA ILE A 19 -3.11 -10.31 7.19
C ILE A 19 -3.87 -10.96 6.05
N PHE A 20 -4.90 -10.26 5.60
CA PHE A 20 -5.68 -10.62 4.42
C PHE A 20 -5.58 -9.50 3.39
N ILE A 21 -5.10 -9.82 2.20
CA ILE A 21 -5.05 -8.87 1.07
C ILE A 21 -6.08 -9.37 0.04
N PRO A 22 -7.14 -8.61 -0.27
CA PRO A 22 -8.15 -9.01 -1.25
C PRO A 22 -7.54 -9.44 -2.59
N GLU A 23 -8.16 -10.44 -3.22
CA GLU A 23 -7.71 -10.99 -4.51
C GLU A 23 -7.57 -9.90 -5.59
N SER A 24 -8.50 -8.95 -5.65
CA SER A 24 -8.44 -7.81 -6.58
C SER A 24 -7.17 -6.97 -6.41
N LEU A 25 -6.70 -6.76 -5.18
CA LEU A 25 -5.48 -6.03 -4.92
C LEU A 25 -4.24 -6.85 -5.26
N ARG A 26 -4.25 -8.17 -5.05
CA ARG A 26 -3.16 -9.05 -5.48
C ARG A 26 -3.02 -9.09 -7.01
N GLN A 27 -4.14 -9.14 -7.73
CA GLN A 27 -4.15 -9.08 -9.20
C GLN A 27 -3.61 -7.75 -9.73
N ARG A 28 -3.90 -6.62 -9.06
CA ARG A 28 -3.28 -5.32 -9.37
C ARG A 28 -1.76 -5.38 -9.19
N MET A 29 -1.28 -5.96 -8.08
CA MET A 29 0.15 -6.12 -7.81
C MET A 29 0.86 -7.05 -8.81
N GLU A 30 0.19 -8.10 -9.27
CA GLU A 30 0.68 -8.97 -10.33
C GLU A 30 0.77 -8.21 -11.67
N SER A 31 -0.32 -7.53 -12.05
CA SER A 31 -0.41 -6.75 -13.30
C SER A 31 0.60 -5.60 -13.36
N ALA A 32 0.99 -5.05 -12.20
CA ALA A 32 1.95 -3.96 -12.12
C ALA A 32 3.37 -4.37 -12.55
N GLY A 33 3.74 -5.66 -12.44
CA GLY A 33 5.07 -6.14 -12.79
C GLY A 33 6.19 -5.35 -12.10
N GLU A 34 7.09 -4.77 -12.90
CA GLU A 34 8.20 -3.92 -12.41
C GLU A 34 7.72 -2.62 -11.72
N ASN A 35 6.50 -2.17 -12.02
CA ASN A 35 5.89 -0.99 -11.43
C ASN A 35 5.21 -1.27 -10.07
N GLY A 36 5.50 -2.39 -9.42
CA GLY A 36 4.86 -2.80 -8.17
C GLY A 36 4.91 -1.74 -7.06
N ALA A 37 6.01 -0.99 -6.94
CA ALA A 37 6.14 0.06 -5.93
C ALA A 37 5.16 1.21 -6.18
N ILE A 38 4.99 1.61 -7.44
CA ILE A 38 4.06 2.66 -7.86
C ILE A 38 2.62 2.22 -7.60
N GLU A 39 2.28 0.97 -7.94
CA GLU A 39 0.94 0.43 -7.67
C GLU A 39 0.67 0.31 -6.18
N GLY A 40 1.67 -0.09 -5.39
CA GLY A 40 1.58 -0.12 -3.94
C GLY A 40 1.33 1.24 -3.30
N ILE A 41 1.95 2.31 -3.82
CA ILE A 41 1.68 3.70 -3.42
C ILE A 41 0.22 4.07 -3.73
N LYS A 42 -0.28 3.73 -4.92
CA LYS A 42 -1.68 4.01 -5.30
C LYS A 42 -2.67 3.30 -4.38
N ILE A 43 -2.51 1.98 -4.20
CA ILE A 43 -3.38 1.18 -3.32
C ILE A 43 -3.36 1.74 -1.89
N ALA A 44 -2.18 2.09 -1.36
CA ALA A 44 -2.08 2.68 -0.03
C ALA A 44 -2.78 4.04 0.06
N SER A 45 -2.62 4.89 -0.96
CA SER A 45 -3.25 6.21 -1.01
C SER A 45 -4.78 6.11 -1.09
N GLU A 46 -5.31 5.24 -1.95
CA GLU A 46 -6.76 4.92 -2.05
C GLU A 46 -7.32 4.50 -0.70
N LEU A 47 -6.66 3.56 -0.02
CA LEU A 47 -7.08 3.09 1.31
C LEU A 47 -7.07 4.23 2.35
N LEU A 48 -6.06 5.11 2.33
CA LEU A 48 -5.97 6.23 3.26
C LEU A 48 -7.11 7.25 3.06
N ILE A 49 -7.52 7.46 1.81
CA ILE A 49 -8.65 8.34 1.48
C ILE A 49 -9.94 7.75 2.04
N GLU A 50 -10.18 6.45 1.85
CA GLU A 50 -11.36 5.75 2.39
C GLU A 50 -11.39 5.76 3.92
N LEU A 51 -10.24 5.62 4.58
CA LEU A 51 -10.14 5.57 6.04
C LEU A 51 -10.32 6.93 6.72
N ARG A 52 -10.21 8.04 5.98
CA ARG A 52 -10.19 9.40 6.56
C ARG A 52 -11.38 9.71 7.48
N GLU A 53 -12.56 9.21 7.14
CA GLU A 53 -13.79 9.46 7.89
C GLU A 53 -13.97 8.55 9.12
N VAL A 54 -13.12 7.53 9.28
CA VAL A 54 -13.26 6.50 10.32
C VAL A 54 -12.08 6.39 11.28
N VAL A 55 -10.96 7.06 10.99
CA VAL A 55 -9.78 7.09 11.88
C VAL A 55 -9.26 8.50 12.12
N GLN A 56 -8.71 8.74 13.31
CA GLN A 56 -8.07 10.02 13.67
C GLN A 56 -6.65 10.16 13.08
N GLY A 57 -6.05 9.06 12.62
CA GLY A 57 -4.71 9.05 12.05
C GLY A 57 -4.27 7.65 11.66
N VAL A 58 -3.14 7.58 10.97
CA VAL A 58 -2.56 6.32 10.47
C VAL A 58 -1.10 6.20 10.83
N TYR A 59 -0.64 4.97 11.04
CA TYR A 59 0.78 4.65 11.18
C TYR A 59 1.31 4.08 9.86
N LEU A 60 2.19 4.83 9.20
CA LEU A 60 2.77 4.45 7.91
C LEU A 60 4.16 3.83 8.11
N MET A 61 4.29 2.55 7.75
CA MET A 61 5.56 1.83 7.74
C MET A 61 5.93 1.50 6.29
N PRO A 62 6.93 2.15 5.68
CA PRO A 62 7.41 1.78 4.35
C PRO A 62 8.26 0.49 4.42
N PRO A 63 8.15 -0.40 3.42
CA PRO A 63 8.98 -1.59 3.37
C PRO A 63 10.46 -1.21 3.12
N PHE A 64 11.37 -1.98 3.71
CA PHE A 64 12.82 -1.90 3.45
C PHE A 64 13.46 -0.52 3.70
N GLY A 65 12.90 0.30 4.59
CA GLY A 65 13.44 1.64 4.90
C GLY A 65 13.29 2.65 3.77
N ARG A 66 12.39 2.41 2.81
CA ARG A 66 12.12 3.30 1.67
C ARG A 66 11.23 4.48 2.06
N TYR A 67 11.80 5.44 2.77
CA TYR A 67 11.10 6.64 3.25
C TYR A 67 10.59 7.55 2.12
N ASP A 68 11.20 7.46 0.94
CA ASP A 68 10.74 8.11 -0.29
C ASP A 68 9.31 7.70 -0.66
N LEU A 69 9.00 6.40 -0.55
CA LEU A 69 7.64 5.89 -0.80
C LEU A 69 6.63 6.43 0.23
N ALA A 70 7.06 6.61 1.48
CA ALA A 70 6.21 7.16 2.52
C ALA A 70 5.90 8.65 2.26
N ALA A 71 6.90 9.43 1.83
CA ALA A 71 6.72 10.83 1.48
C ALA A 71 5.76 10.98 0.29
N GLU A 72 5.90 10.16 -0.75
CA GLU A 72 5.02 10.20 -1.93
C GLU A 72 3.56 9.93 -1.58
N ILE A 73 3.29 8.96 -0.70
CA ILE A 73 1.93 8.69 -0.22
C ILE A 73 1.37 9.88 0.55
N ILE A 74 2.17 10.48 1.43
CA ILE A 74 1.74 11.65 2.21
C ILE A 74 1.40 12.82 1.28
N ASP A 75 2.23 13.08 0.27
CA ASP A 75 2.00 14.17 -0.68
C ASP A 75 0.72 13.92 -1.51
N LEU A 76 0.51 12.70 -2.01
CA LEU A 76 -0.69 12.34 -2.77
C LEU A 76 -1.98 12.52 -1.95
N VAL A 77 -1.98 12.09 -0.69
CA VAL A 77 -3.16 12.22 0.19
C VAL A 77 -3.42 13.68 0.56
N ARG A 78 -2.38 14.53 0.68
CA ARG A 78 -2.54 15.96 0.95
C ARG A 78 -3.08 16.76 -0.23
N ILE A 79 -2.75 16.37 -1.47
CA ILE A 79 -3.17 17.09 -2.68
C ILE A 79 -4.65 16.85 -3.03
N GLN A 80 -5.23 15.76 -2.55
CA GLN A 80 -6.64 15.44 -2.76
C GLN A 80 -7.58 16.15 -1.75
N VAL A 81 -7.11 17.25 -1.14
CA VAL A 81 -7.83 18.09 -0.17
C VAL A 81 -8.05 19.48 -0.74
#